data_AF-A0A2H9TEK7-F1
#
_entry.id   AF-A0A2H9TEK7-F1
#
_cell.length_a   1.000
_cell.length_b   1.000
_cell.length_c   1.000
_cell.angle_alpha   90.00
_cell.angle_beta   90.00
_cell.angle_gamma   90.00
#
_symmetry.space_group_name_H-M   'P 1'
#
loop_
_entity.id
_entity.type
_entity.pdbx_description
1 polymer ?
#
loop_
_entity_poly.entity_id
_entity_poly.type
_entity_poly.pdbx_seq_one_letter_code
_entity_poly.pdbx_strand_id
1 'polypeptide(L)'
;MKINKKFNKNGFRSKIMISKFNPIIEKMYDLFEEIEFPECHECSECCYLPWILKEEYNSHLENFGKTMKEINSVAFIMDTESCRYAKENRCTLYEDRPLDCRLFPLDIIKEDEKYWWVIFTICPQHEIIRDKLIPLIPKLESMISKDIFEQYKNQITLTKKMYLPYKLKKYEKIKKFQKNY
;
A
#
# COMPACT_ATOMS: atom_id res chain seq x y z
N MET A 1 -7.76 32.14 19.85
CA MET A 1 -8.74 31.16 20.38
C MET A 1 -8.41 29.80 19.79
N LYS A 2 -7.79 28.88 20.55
CA LYS A 2 -7.37 27.56 20.06
C LYS A 2 -8.58 26.63 20.06
N ILE A 3 -9.03 26.21 18.89
CA ILE A 3 -10.10 25.22 18.77
C ILE A 3 -9.46 23.83 18.93
N ASN A 4 -9.53 23.30 20.14
CA ASN A 4 -9.29 21.89 20.43
C ASN A 4 -10.41 21.05 19.81
N LYS A 5 -10.20 20.50 18.61
CA LYS A 5 -11.01 19.36 18.15
C LYS A 5 -10.48 18.11 18.82
N LYS A 6 -11.08 17.75 19.96
CA LYS A 6 -11.03 16.38 20.48
C LYS A 6 -11.64 15.47 19.42
N PHE A 7 -10.80 14.75 18.68
CA PHE A 7 -11.27 13.62 17.88
C PHE A 7 -11.76 12.54 18.85
N ASN A 8 -13.04 12.24 18.71
CA ASN A 8 -13.75 11.25 19.51
C ASN A 8 -13.24 9.86 19.12
N LYS A 9 -12.18 9.39 19.80
CA LYS A 9 -11.72 8.00 19.76
C LYS A 9 -12.76 7.17 20.51
N ASN A 10 -13.77 6.67 19.80
CA ASN A 10 -14.56 5.47 20.10
C ASN A 10 -15.91 5.56 19.38
N GLY A 11 -16.08 4.74 18.33
CA GLY A 11 -17.37 4.47 17.72
C GLY A 11 -17.40 4.71 16.22
N PHE A 12 -17.76 3.65 15.49
CA PHE A 12 -18.20 3.67 14.10
C PHE A 12 -17.12 3.69 13.00
N ARG A 13 -16.25 2.68 12.96
CA ARG A 13 -16.31 1.84 11.76
C ARG A 13 -17.48 0.90 11.97
N SER A 14 -18.49 1.02 11.12
CA SER A 14 -19.61 0.11 11.13
C SER A 14 -19.02 -1.30 11.00
N LYS A 15 -19.44 -2.22 11.87
CA LYS A 15 -19.23 -3.68 11.68
C LYS A 15 -19.84 -4.21 10.37
N ILE A 16 -20.31 -3.33 9.49
CA ILE A 16 -21.05 -3.58 8.25
C ILE A 16 -20.14 -3.49 7.02
N MET A 17 -18.92 -2.92 7.10
CA MET A 17 -18.00 -2.85 5.95
C MET A 17 -16.94 -3.94 5.87
N ILE A 18 -16.73 -4.72 6.94
CA ILE A 18 -15.66 -5.72 6.99
C ILE A 18 -15.97 -6.92 6.08
N SER A 19 -17.24 -7.30 5.89
CA SER A 19 -17.63 -8.51 5.13
C SER A 19 -17.46 -8.45 3.60
N LYS A 20 -16.67 -7.52 3.05
CA LYS A 20 -16.47 -7.37 1.60
C LYS A 20 -15.19 -8.03 1.09
N PHE A 21 -14.18 -8.22 1.94
CA PHE A 21 -12.86 -8.65 1.51
C PHE A 21 -12.65 -10.16 1.67
N ASN A 22 -11.67 -10.70 0.94
CA ASN A 22 -11.14 -12.02 1.26
C ASN A 22 -10.62 -12.05 2.71
N PRO A 23 -10.86 -13.13 3.51
CA PRO A 23 -10.43 -13.18 4.91
C PRO A 23 -8.94 -12.94 5.16
N ILE A 24 -8.06 -13.24 4.19
CA ILE A 24 -6.63 -12.94 4.30
C ILE A 24 -6.38 -11.43 4.21
N ILE A 25 -7.10 -10.75 3.31
CA ILE A 25 -7.03 -9.29 3.15
C ILE A 25 -7.59 -8.60 4.39
N GLU A 26 -8.71 -9.07 4.94
CA GLU A 26 -9.26 -8.51 6.20
C GLU A 26 -8.20 -8.54 7.30
N LYS A 27 -7.55 -9.68 7.52
CA LYS A 27 -6.47 -9.79 8.52
C LYS A 27 -5.28 -8.88 8.25
N MET A 28 -4.94 -8.67 6.98
CA MET A 28 -3.89 -7.72 6.61
C MET A 28 -4.33 -6.29 6.92
N TYR A 29 -5.58 -5.93 6.63
CA TYR A 29 -6.15 -4.62 6.96
C TYR A 29 -6.18 -4.35 8.47
N ASP A 30 -6.53 -5.35 9.28
CA ASP A 30 -6.56 -5.27 10.74
C ASP A 30 -5.18 -4.89 11.31
N LEU A 31 -4.07 -5.30 10.68
CA LEU A 31 -2.72 -4.90 11.12
C LEU A 31 -2.49 -3.39 11.08
N PHE A 32 -3.23 -2.66 10.24
CA PHE A 32 -3.08 -1.22 10.05
C PHE A 32 -4.05 -0.40 10.89
N GLU A 33 -5.11 -1.01 11.44
CA GLU A 33 -6.13 -0.26 12.18
C GLU A 33 -5.59 0.37 13.48
N GLU A 34 -4.61 -0.29 14.11
CA GLU A 34 -3.97 0.21 15.33
C GLU A 34 -2.80 1.18 15.05
N ILE A 35 -2.48 1.42 13.79
CA ILE A 35 -1.34 2.24 13.39
C ILE A 35 -1.81 3.63 13.01
N GLU A 36 -1.51 4.59 13.87
CA GLU A 36 -1.65 6.01 13.53
C GLU A 36 -0.55 6.38 12.53
N PHE A 37 -0.83 6.28 11.25
CA PHE A 37 0.06 6.85 10.25
C PHE A 37 0.00 8.37 10.32
N PRO A 38 1.12 9.08 10.14
CA PRO A 38 1.01 10.48 9.78
C PRO A 38 0.09 10.57 8.56
N GLU A 39 -0.87 11.51 8.58
CA GLU A 39 -1.49 11.93 7.34
C GLU A 39 -0.37 12.30 6.37
N CYS A 40 -0.66 12.34 5.07
CA CYS A 40 0.35 12.71 4.08
C CYS A 40 1.02 14.08 4.33
N HIS A 41 0.71 14.85 5.40
CA HIS A 41 1.36 16.10 5.81
C HIS A 41 1.63 17.03 4.62
N GLU A 42 0.67 17.09 3.70
CA GLU A 42 0.78 17.85 2.46
C GLU A 42 1.80 17.33 1.42
N CYS A 43 2.04 16.02 1.35
CA CYS A 43 2.81 15.36 0.30
C CYS A 43 2.09 14.13 -0.27
N SER A 44 1.73 14.21 -1.56
CA SER A 44 1.27 13.08 -2.36
C SER A 44 2.24 12.71 -3.49
N GLU A 45 3.46 13.24 -3.42
CA GLU A 45 4.45 13.10 -4.49
C GLU A 45 4.76 11.64 -4.78
N CYS A 46 4.71 10.74 -3.80
CA CYS A 46 5.02 9.33 -4.00
C CYS A 46 3.89 8.49 -4.62
N CYS A 47 2.70 9.04 -4.79
CA CYS A 47 1.50 8.32 -5.25
C CYS A 47 1.46 8.19 -6.79
N TYR A 48 2.37 7.41 -7.38
CA TYR A 48 2.48 7.31 -8.84
C TYR A 48 1.80 6.09 -9.46
N LEU A 49 1.91 4.91 -8.82
CA LEU A 49 1.48 3.64 -9.42
C LEU A 49 0.79 2.72 -8.41
N PRO A 50 -0.27 3.19 -7.72
CA PRO A 50 -1.03 2.34 -6.82
C PRO A 50 -1.65 1.17 -7.58
N TRP A 51 -1.51 -0.04 -7.04
CA TRP A 51 -2.10 -1.25 -7.60
C TRP A 51 -2.98 -1.96 -6.57
N ILE A 52 -3.77 -2.92 -7.06
CA ILE A 52 -4.79 -3.61 -6.26
C ILE A 52 -4.55 -5.12 -6.38
N LEU A 53 -4.57 -5.83 -5.25
CA LEU A 53 -4.58 -7.30 -5.26
C LEU A 53 -5.92 -7.81 -5.78
N LYS A 54 -5.92 -8.92 -6.51
CA LYS A 54 -7.13 -9.57 -7.05
C LYS A 54 -8.23 -9.75 -5.99
N GLU A 55 -7.83 -10.10 -4.78
CA GLU A 55 -8.69 -10.30 -3.61
C GLU A 55 -9.40 -9.02 -3.14
N GLU A 56 -8.89 -7.85 -3.53
CA GLU A 56 -9.43 -6.54 -3.20
C GLU A 56 -10.30 -5.94 -4.31
N TYR A 57 -10.31 -6.51 -5.52
CA TYR A 57 -10.96 -5.91 -6.70
C TYR A 57 -12.42 -5.54 -6.41
N ASN A 58 -13.24 -6.52 -6.02
CA ASN A 58 -14.68 -6.34 -5.86
C ASN A 58 -15.03 -5.26 -4.81
N SER A 59 -14.32 -5.27 -3.68
CA SER A 59 -14.53 -4.30 -2.60
C SER A 59 -14.24 -2.88 -3.04
N HIS A 60 -13.32 -2.70 -3.99
CA HIS A 60 -12.93 -1.38 -4.47
C HIS A 60 -13.51 -0.99 -5.83
N LEU A 61 -14.36 -1.81 -6.45
CA LEU A 61 -14.97 -1.51 -7.76
C LEU A 61 -15.76 -0.20 -7.76
N GLU A 62 -16.49 0.10 -6.67
CA GLU A 62 -17.27 1.34 -6.56
C GLU A 62 -16.34 2.58 -6.55
N ASN A 63 -15.16 2.45 -5.93
CA ASN A 63 -14.21 3.54 -5.75
C ASN A 63 -13.26 3.71 -6.94
N PHE A 64 -12.81 2.61 -7.56
CA PHE A 64 -11.74 2.61 -8.58
C PHE A 64 -12.18 2.03 -9.93
N GLY A 65 -13.38 1.47 -10.07
CA GLY A 65 -13.77 0.66 -11.24
C GLY A 65 -13.68 1.39 -12.58
N LYS A 66 -13.87 2.71 -12.60
CA LYS A 66 -13.76 3.54 -13.83
C LYS A 66 -12.32 3.94 -14.17
N THR A 67 -11.37 3.68 -13.28
CA THR A 67 -9.98 4.18 -13.35
C THR A 67 -8.96 3.05 -13.30
N MET A 68 -9.43 1.83 -13.07
CA MET A 68 -8.61 0.65 -13.01
C MET A 68 -8.24 0.21 -14.42
N LYS A 69 -6.96 -0.10 -14.63
CA LYS A 69 -6.46 -0.75 -15.84
C LYS A 69 -5.70 -2.00 -15.46
N GLU A 70 -6.05 -3.11 -16.09
CA GLU A 70 -5.29 -4.34 -15.95
C GLU A 70 -4.15 -4.38 -16.97
N ILE A 71 -2.94 -4.67 -16.49
CA ILE A 71 -1.73 -4.86 -17.30
C ILE A 71 -1.08 -6.15 -16.84
N ASN A 72 -0.97 -7.16 -17.72
CA ASN A 72 -0.44 -8.48 -17.38
C ASN A 72 -1.01 -9.06 -16.06
N SER A 73 -2.34 -8.99 -15.92
CA SER A 73 -3.06 -9.51 -14.74
C SER A 73 -2.81 -8.76 -13.43
N VAL A 74 -2.21 -7.56 -13.51
CA VAL A 74 -2.06 -6.62 -12.39
C VAL A 74 -2.99 -5.45 -12.61
N ALA A 75 -3.92 -5.19 -11.69
CA ALA A 75 -4.73 -3.97 -11.72
C ALA A 75 -3.97 -2.80 -11.13
N PHE A 76 -3.81 -1.76 -11.94
CA PHE A 76 -3.36 -0.46 -11.49
C PHE A 76 -4.54 0.50 -11.40
N ILE A 77 -4.54 1.35 -10.38
CA ILE A 77 -5.36 2.56 -10.34
C ILE A 77 -4.55 3.62 -11.10
N MET A 78 -4.94 3.91 -12.35
CA MET A 78 -4.09 4.72 -13.21
C MET A 78 -4.39 6.22 -13.11
N ASP A 79 -3.35 6.96 -12.73
CA ASP A 79 -3.03 8.33 -13.14
C ASP A 79 -1.49 8.42 -13.20
N THR A 80 -0.92 8.65 -14.38
CA THR A 80 0.51 8.37 -14.67
C THR A 80 1.48 9.43 -14.16
N GLU A 81 0.98 10.57 -13.70
CA GLU A 81 1.80 11.71 -13.26
C GLU A 81 1.61 12.00 -11.76
N SER A 82 0.38 11.84 -11.25
CA SER A 82 0.04 11.92 -9.82
C SER A 82 -1.29 11.21 -9.59
N CYS A 83 -1.43 10.39 -8.55
CA CYS A 83 -2.70 9.70 -8.25
C CYS A 83 -3.87 10.69 -8.19
N ARG A 84 -4.91 10.50 -9.01
CA ARG A 84 -6.12 11.35 -9.05
C ARG A 84 -6.87 11.54 -7.73
N TYR A 85 -6.62 10.66 -6.75
CA TYR A 85 -7.20 10.74 -5.40
C TYR A 85 -6.34 11.57 -4.45
N ALA A 86 -5.15 12.00 -4.88
CA ALA A 86 -4.39 13.04 -4.22
C ALA A 86 -4.95 14.41 -4.61
N LYS A 87 -5.64 15.07 -3.68
CA LYS A 87 -6.13 16.44 -3.84
C LYS A 87 -5.67 17.28 -2.67
N GLU A 88 -5.19 18.49 -2.95
CA GLU A 88 -4.68 19.41 -1.93
C GLU A 88 -3.70 18.70 -0.98
N ASN A 89 -2.85 17.86 -1.58
CA ASN A 89 -1.87 17.04 -0.90
C ASN A 89 -2.41 16.06 0.17
N ARG A 90 -3.66 15.60 -0.01
CA ARG A 90 -4.31 14.58 0.83
C ARG A 90 -4.93 13.49 -0.04
N CYS A 91 -4.99 12.27 0.49
CA CYS A 91 -5.71 11.18 -0.17
C CYS A 91 -7.21 11.29 0.16
N THR A 92 -8.04 11.55 -0.85
CA THR A 92 -9.50 11.66 -0.66
C THR A 92 -10.19 10.33 -0.35
N LEU A 93 -9.47 9.21 -0.49
CA LEU A 93 -9.92 7.86 -0.15
C LEU A 93 -9.04 7.24 0.93
N TYR A 94 -8.50 8.04 1.84
CA TYR A 94 -7.52 7.57 2.83
C TYR A 94 -8.00 6.34 3.64
N GLU A 95 -9.26 6.37 4.05
CA GLU A 95 -9.91 5.29 4.80
C GLU A 95 -10.18 4.04 3.96
N ASP A 96 -10.32 4.19 2.64
CA ASP A 96 -10.66 3.13 1.68
C ASP A 96 -9.47 2.74 0.79
N ARG A 97 -8.24 3.09 1.19
CA ARG A 97 -7.03 2.74 0.44
C ARG A 97 -6.89 1.21 0.25
N PRO A 98 -6.43 0.74 -0.92
CA PRO A 98 -6.02 -0.64 -1.12
C PRO A 98 -4.78 -0.98 -0.29
N LEU A 99 -4.49 -2.27 -0.12
CA LEU A 99 -3.41 -2.77 0.71
C LEU A 99 -2.05 -2.19 0.32
N ASP A 100 -1.74 -2.12 -0.97
CA ASP A 100 -0.50 -1.52 -1.49
C ASP A 100 -0.32 -0.08 -1.01
N CYS A 101 -1.37 0.73 -1.09
CA CYS A 101 -1.37 2.12 -0.62
C CYS A 101 -1.27 2.26 0.91
N ARG A 102 -1.62 1.21 1.68
CA ARG A 102 -1.44 1.18 3.14
C ARG A 102 -0.03 0.75 3.53
N LEU A 103 0.56 -0.14 2.74
CA LEU A 103 1.92 -0.63 2.91
C LEU A 103 2.95 0.44 2.54
N PHE A 104 2.69 1.26 1.52
CA PHE A 104 3.65 2.25 1.07
C PHE A 104 4.09 3.20 2.21
N PRO A 105 5.41 3.44 2.40
CA PRO A 105 6.54 3.16 1.52
C PRO A 105 7.24 1.81 1.72
N LEU A 106 6.69 0.90 2.54
CA LEU A 106 7.17 -0.49 2.62
C LEU A 106 6.70 -1.28 1.40
N ASP A 107 7.60 -1.97 0.72
CA ASP A 107 7.28 -2.79 -0.45
C ASP A 107 8.27 -3.96 -0.60
N ILE A 108 8.01 -4.85 -1.56
CA ILE A 108 8.88 -5.95 -1.97
C ILE A 108 9.48 -5.63 -3.34
N ILE A 109 10.80 -5.77 -3.48
CA ILE A 109 11.49 -5.64 -4.77
C ILE A 109 12.27 -6.90 -5.13
N LYS A 110 12.65 -7.04 -6.41
CA LYS A 110 13.57 -8.06 -6.91
C LYS A 110 14.93 -7.48 -7.33
N GLU A 111 15.99 -7.87 -6.62
CA GLU A 111 17.39 -7.55 -6.96
C GLU A 111 18.26 -8.81 -6.80
N ASP A 112 19.15 -9.05 -7.78
CA ASP A 112 20.03 -10.23 -7.85
C ASP A 112 19.29 -11.56 -7.67
N GLU A 113 18.18 -11.72 -8.40
CA GLU A 113 17.28 -12.89 -8.33
C GLU A 113 16.67 -13.18 -6.95
N LYS A 114 16.81 -12.25 -5.99
CA LYS A 114 16.27 -12.35 -4.64
C LYS A 114 15.23 -11.28 -4.40
N TYR A 115 14.26 -11.60 -3.54
CA TYR A 115 13.23 -10.67 -3.11
C TYR A 115 13.59 -10.04 -1.77
N TRP A 116 13.33 -8.75 -1.63
CA TRP A 116 13.70 -7.95 -0.47
C TRP A 116 12.54 -7.06 -0.04
N TRP A 117 12.26 -7.03 1.26
CA TRP A 117 11.53 -5.93 1.86
C TRP A 117 12.40 -4.68 1.83
N VAL A 118 11.81 -3.58 1.37
CA VAL A 118 12.46 -2.28 1.27
C VAL A 118 11.56 -1.17 1.79
N ILE A 119 12.17 -0.05 2.16
CA ILE A 119 11.48 1.22 2.38
C ILE A 119 11.88 2.17 1.25
N PHE A 120 10.91 2.65 0.47
CA PHE A 120 11.16 3.69 -0.52
C PHE A 120 11.42 5.04 0.15
N THR A 121 12.57 5.65 -0.17
CA THR A 121 13.01 6.93 0.42
C THR A 121 12.43 8.16 -0.29
N ILE A 122 11.63 7.93 -1.34
CA ILE A 122 10.91 9.02 -2.03
C ILE A 122 9.76 9.59 -1.18
N CYS A 123 9.25 8.84 -0.21
CA CYS A 123 8.28 9.38 0.74
C CYS A 123 9.02 10.29 1.74
N PRO A 124 8.64 11.57 1.89
CA PRO A 124 9.30 12.45 2.88
C PRO A 124 9.14 11.96 4.32
N GLN A 125 8.14 11.13 4.59
CA GLN A 125 7.85 10.56 5.91
C GLN A 125 8.36 9.12 6.07
N HIS A 126 9.24 8.65 5.17
CA HIS A 126 9.68 7.26 5.15
C HIS A 126 10.30 6.79 6.48
N GLU A 127 11.05 7.63 7.19
CA GLU A 127 11.64 7.28 8.49
C GLU A 127 10.56 7.02 9.56
N ILE A 128 9.58 7.91 9.68
CA ILE A 128 8.49 7.76 10.66
C ILE A 128 7.63 6.54 10.34
N ILE A 129 7.34 6.33 9.05
CA ILE A 129 6.49 5.20 8.62
C ILE A 129 7.25 3.87 8.74
N ARG A 130 8.56 3.86 8.44
CA ARG A 130 9.46 2.71 8.58
C ARG A 130 9.36 2.10 9.97
N ASP A 131 9.48 2.92 11.02
CA ASP A 131 9.49 2.44 12.41
C ASP A 131 8.18 1.76 12.80
N LYS A 132 7.08 2.12 12.14
CA LYS A 132 5.75 1.51 12.35
C LYS A 132 5.55 0.24 11.52
N LEU A 133 6.08 0.20 10.29
CA LEU A 133 5.81 -0.88 9.35
C LEU A 133 6.79 -2.06 9.45
N ILE A 134 8.08 -1.82 9.72
CA ILE A 134 9.08 -2.89 9.82
C ILE A 134 8.67 -3.97 10.85
N PRO A 135 8.16 -3.62 12.05
CA PRO A 135 7.72 -4.62 13.03
C PRO A 135 6.60 -5.54 12.54
N LEU A 136 5.84 -5.13 11.52
CA LEU A 136 4.75 -5.93 10.95
C LEU A 136 5.23 -6.97 9.95
N ILE A 137 6.45 -6.85 9.41
CA ILE A 137 6.97 -7.72 8.34
C ILE A 137 6.77 -9.21 8.65
N PRO A 138 7.09 -9.75 9.85
CA PRO A 138 6.87 -11.18 10.10
C PRO A 138 5.40 -11.61 9.99
N LYS A 139 4.47 -10.76 10.46
CA LYS A 139 3.02 -11.01 10.35
C LYS A 139 2.57 -10.91 8.88
N LEU A 140 2.99 -9.88 8.17
CA LEU A 140 2.71 -9.71 6.74
C LEU A 140 3.22 -10.91 5.92
N GLU A 141 4.47 -11.31 6.11
CA GLU A 141 5.06 -12.49 5.45
C GLU A 141 4.22 -13.73 5.72
N SER A 142 3.73 -13.95 6.95
CA SER A 142 2.90 -15.10 7.29
C SER A 142 1.59 -15.16 6.49
N MET A 143 1.00 -14.00 6.18
CA MET A 143 -0.29 -13.86 5.48
C MET A 143 -0.17 -13.85 3.95
N ILE A 144 0.93 -13.35 3.40
CA ILE A 144 1.20 -13.42 1.95
C ILE A 144 1.21 -14.89 1.58
N SER A 145 0.25 -15.35 0.78
CA SER A 145 0.16 -16.72 0.22
C SER A 145 1.01 -16.86 -1.04
N LYS A 146 1.08 -18.07 -1.62
CA LYS A 146 1.74 -18.28 -2.92
C LYS A 146 1.09 -17.43 -4.01
N ASP A 147 -0.23 -17.43 -4.09
CA ASP A 147 -0.99 -16.70 -5.10
C ASP A 147 -0.82 -15.17 -4.96
N ILE A 148 -0.87 -14.65 -3.72
CA ILE A 148 -0.60 -13.24 -3.46
C ILE A 148 0.84 -12.90 -3.88
N PHE A 149 1.80 -13.76 -3.58
CA PHE A 149 3.19 -13.50 -3.95
C PHE A 149 3.43 -13.54 -5.46
N GLU A 150 2.74 -14.41 -6.21
CA GLU A 150 2.79 -14.39 -7.68
C GLU A 150 2.25 -13.06 -8.24
N GLN A 151 1.21 -12.48 -7.63
CA GLN A 151 0.74 -11.14 -8.00
C GLN A 151 1.82 -10.06 -7.75
N TYR A 152 2.50 -10.09 -6.60
CA TYR A 152 3.66 -9.22 -6.35
C TYR A 152 4.76 -9.41 -7.40
N LYS A 153 5.10 -10.65 -7.80
CA LYS A 153 6.11 -10.89 -8.84
C LYS A 153 5.73 -10.25 -10.17
N ASN A 154 4.46 -10.36 -10.57
CA ASN A 154 3.96 -9.73 -11.79
C ASN A 154 4.05 -8.20 -11.69
N GLN A 155 3.61 -7.64 -10.56
CA GLN A 155 3.72 -6.20 -10.31
C GLN A 155 5.17 -5.73 -10.36
N ILE A 156 6.09 -6.40 -9.65
CA ILE A 156 7.51 -6.04 -9.58
C ILE A 156 8.14 -6.07 -10.98
N THR A 157 7.77 -7.06 -11.79
CA THR A 157 8.26 -7.18 -13.18
C THR A 157 7.88 -5.98 -14.04
N LEU A 158 6.67 -5.43 -13.83
CA LEU A 158 6.19 -4.24 -14.51
C LEU A 158 6.82 -2.97 -13.92
N THR A 159 6.72 -2.77 -12.61
CA THR A 159 7.13 -1.53 -11.92
C THR A 159 8.64 -1.31 -11.98
N LYS A 160 9.46 -2.37 -11.99
CA LYS A 160 10.91 -2.27 -12.19
C LYS A 160 11.29 -1.49 -13.46
N LYS A 161 10.46 -1.52 -14.50
CA LYS A 161 10.71 -0.84 -15.78
C LYS A 161 10.08 0.55 -15.90
N MET A 162 9.09 0.88 -15.07
CA MET A 162 8.30 2.11 -15.21
C MET A 162 8.33 3.02 -13.99
N TYR A 163 8.49 2.47 -12.79
CA TYR A 163 8.50 3.22 -11.54
C TYR A 163 9.88 3.83 -11.30
N LEU A 164 9.93 5.17 -11.35
CA LEU A 164 11.19 5.93 -11.25
C LEU A 164 11.98 5.64 -9.96
N PRO A 165 11.36 5.53 -8.76
CA PRO A 165 12.09 5.19 -7.54
C PRO A 165 12.82 3.85 -7.61
N TYR A 166 12.25 2.87 -8.32
CA TYR A 166 12.91 1.59 -8.56
C TYR A 166 14.17 1.77 -9.42
N LYS A 167 14.05 2.49 -10.54
CA LYS A 167 15.17 2.77 -11.48
C LYS A 167 16.31 3.52 -10.80
N LEU A 168 15.97 4.53 -10.00
CA LEU A 168 16.94 5.38 -9.31
C LEU A 168 17.47 4.77 -8.01
N LYS A 169 17.04 3.55 -7.65
CA LYS A 169 17.36 2.88 -6.38
C LYS A 169 17.09 3.76 -5.16
N LYS A 170 15.98 4.51 -5.17
CA LYS A 170 15.54 5.35 -4.04
C LYS A 170 14.83 4.51 -2.97
N TYR A 171 15.55 3.55 -2.41
CA TYR A 171 15.05 2.66 -1.36
C TYR A 171 16.15 2.12 -0.48
N GLU A 172 15.80 1.73 0.73
CA GLU A 172 16.66 1.02 1.68
C GLU A 172 16.25 -0.43 1.80
N LYS A 173 17.21 -1.36 1.73
CA LYS A 173 16.95 -2.79 2.01
C LYS A 173 16.80 -3.02 3.50
N ILE A 174 15.69 -3.63 3.89
CA ILE A 174 15.41 -3.95 5.28
C ILE A 174 15.75 -5.41 5.57
N LYS A 175 15.14 -6.33 4.84
CA LYS A 175 15.24 -7.77 5.09
C LYS A 175 15.00 -8.53 3.79
N LYS A 176 15.75 -9.62 3.58
CA LYS A 176 15.43 -10.57 2.50
C LYS A 176 14.08 -11.22 2.78
N PHE A 177 13.20 -11.25 1.79
CA PHE A 177 11.92 -11.97 1.85
C PHE A 177 12.18 -13.47 2.03
N GLN A 178 11.59 -14.09 3.07
CA GLN A 178 12.00 -15.42 3.52
C GLN A 178 11.13 -16.58 3.01
N LYS A 179 9.96 -16.32 2.42
CA LYS A 179 9.11 -17.42 1.94
C LYS A 179 9.61 -17.95 0.60
N ASN A 180 9.84 -19.26 0.57
CA ASN A 180 10.13 -20.01 -0.65
C ASN A 180 8.82 -20.61 -1.17
N TYR A 181 8.43 -20.24 -2.38
CA TYR A 181 7.20 -20.66 -3.06
C TYR A 181 7.49 -21.38 -4.37
#